data_AF-A0A2V7D5M2-F1
#
_entry.id   AF-A0A2V7D5M2-F1
#
_cell.length_a   1.000
_cell.length_b   1.000
_cell.length_c   1.000
_cell.angle_alpha   90.00
_cell.angle_beta   90.00
_cell.angle_gamma   90.00
#
_symmetry.space_group_name_H-M   'P 1'
#
loop_
_entity.id
_entity.type
_entity.pdbx_description
1 polymer ?
#
loop_
_entity_poly.entity_id
_entity_poly.type
_entity_poly.pdbx_seq_one_letter_code
_entity_poly.pdbx_strand_id
1 'polypeptide(L)'
;QFRYIGKGQLKLVDGRDIVTGKAQYGIDTRLDGMLYAVVARPPVYGGKVASFDAAEALKVPGVQKIVQIEDSPPPAHFNPVGGVAVLARNTWAAMQGRRALKITWDDGPNAGYDSAAFKATLEESAHKPGKVVRNDGDFVAAAAGAARRLEAEYYIPHLAHATMEPPAATVRIANGKCEVWGCFQSPQAARDLVAKRLGISADDVTVHVTLLGGGFGRKSKPDYAIEAAVLSKAVDGKPVKVTWTREDDLHNSYYHTVSVEHLEAGVDGQGKPVAWLHRSVAPTIVSIFNAA
;
A
#
# COMPACT_ATOMS: atom_id res chain seq x y z
N GLN A 1 -6.04 41.34 -10.38
CA GLN A 1 -7.01 40.49 -9.65
C GLN A 1 -7.22 39.21 -10.43
N PHE A 2 -7.21 38.03 -9.79
CA PHE A 2 -7.45 36.76 -10.50
C PHE A 2 -8.93 36.58 -10.87
N ARG A 3 -9.18 36.03 -12.07
CA ARG A 3 -10.53 35.78 -12.60
C ARG A 3 -11.23 34.62 -11.93
N TYR A 4 -10.51 33.53 -11.60
CA TYR A 4 -11.12 32.29 -11.10
C TYR A 4 -10.51 31.74 -9.80
N ILE A 5 -9.21 31.97 -9.55
CA ILE A 5 -8.50 31.47 -8.37
C ILE A 5 -9.11 32.09 -7.10
N GLY A 6 -9.51 31.25 -6.15
CA GLY A 6 -10.11 31.67 -4.88
C GLY A 6 -11.55 32.18 -4.96
N LYS A 7 -12.24 32.00 -6.09
CA LYS A 7 -13.62 32.52 -6.28
C LYS A 7 -14.74 31.51 -6.01
N GLY A 8 -14.44 30.22 -5.91
CA GLY A 8 -15.44 29.18 -5.64
C GLY A 8 -16.48 28.96 -6.77
N GLN A 9 -16.29 29.59 -7.93
CA GLN A 9 -17.24 29.54 -9.06
C GLN A 9 -16.95 28.39 -10.04
N LEU A 10 -15.74 27.84 -10.00
CA LEU A 10 -15.36 26.70 -10.83
C LEU A 10 -15.82 25.40 -10.16
N LYS A 11 -16.52 24.56 -10.92
CA LYS A 11 -16.91 23.21 -10.51
C LYS A 11 -15.79 22.23 -10.83
N LEU A 12 -15.75 21.12 -10.10
CA LEU A 12 -14.89 19.98 -10.44
C LEU A 12 -15.25 19.47 -11.84
N VAL A 13 -14.24 19.23 -12.69
CA VAL A 13 -14.42 18.73 -14.07
C VAL A 13 -15.22 17.42 -14.06
N ASP A 14 -14.86 16.50 -13.17
CA ASP A 14 -15.53 15.19 -13.03
C ASP A 14 -16.74 15.23 -12.09
N GLY A 15 -17.06 16.39 -11.52
CA GLY A 15 -18.05 16.52 -10.44
C GLY A 15 -19.44 16.04 -10.84
N ARG A 16 -19.87 16.32 -12.09
CA ARG A 16 -21.16 15.86 -12.61
C ARG A 16 -21.22 14.33 -12.73
N ASP A 17 -20.15 13.72 -13.22
CA ASP A 17 -20.11 12.28 -13.45
C ASP A 17 -20.04 11.50 -12.13
N ILE A 18 -19.35 12.05 -11.13
CA ILE A 18 -19.34 11.50 -9.76
C ILE A 18 -20.75 11.48 -9.17
N VAL A 19 -21.46 12.62 -9.16
CA VAL A 19 -22.79 12.71 -8.50
C VAL A 19 -23.92 12.04 -9.29
N THR A 20 -23.67 11.66 -10.54
CA THR A 20 -24.66 10.94 -11.38
C THR A 20 -24.33 9.45 -11.56
N GLY A 21 -23.26 8.94 -10.93
CA GLY A 21 -22.84 7.55 -11.04
C GLY A 21 -22.28 7.17 -12.42
N LYS A 22 -21.81 8.15 -13.19
CA LYS A 22 -21.20 7.93 -14.52
C LYS A 22 -19.67 7.88 -14.49
N ALA A 23 -19.09 8.39 -13.40
CA ALA A 23 -17.65 8.34 -13.12
C ALA A 23 -17.12 6.90 -13.26
N GLN A 24 -15.99 6.74 -13.93
CA GLN A 24 -15.33 5.44 -14.12
C GLN A 24 -14.15 5.32 -13.15
N TYR A 25 -14.27 4.41 -12.19
CA TYR A 25 -13.20 4.05 -11.27
C TYR A 25 -12.46 2.80 -11.75
N GLY A 26 -11.35 2.44 -11.11
CA GLY A 26 -10.54 1.28 -11.49
C GLY A 26 -11.36 -0.02 -11.52
N ILE A 27 -12.24 -0.18 -10.52
CA ILE A 27 -13.15 -1.33 -10.42
C ILE A 27 -14.17 -1.44 -11.56
N ASP A 28 -14.50 -0.33 -12.22
CA ASP A 28 -15.51 -0.26 -13.27
C ASP A 28 -15.01 -0.75 -14.63
N THR A 29 -13.69 -0.87 -14.79
CA THR A 29 -13.08 -1.42 -16.01
C THR A 29 -13.71 -2.77 -16.39
N ARG A 30 -14.17 -2.86 -17.64
CA ARG A 30 -14.69 -4.07 -18.29
C ARG A 30 -14.03 -4.21 -19.66
N LEU A 31 -13.47 -5.38 -19.93
CA LEU A 31 -12.90 -5.76 -21.23
C LEU A 31 -13.49 -7.10 -21.64
N ASP A 32 -13.61 -7.32 -22.95
CA ASP A 32 -14.15 -8.57 -23.48
C ASP A 32 -13.27 -9.77 -23.10
N GLY A 33 -13.92 -10.85 -22.66
CA GLY A 33 -13.22 -12.08 -22.24
C GLY A 33 -12.40 -11.95 -20.96
N MET A 34 -12.55 -10.87 -20.19
CA MET A 34 -11.79 -10.61 -18.97
C MET A 34 -12.04 -11.66 -17.87
N LEU A 35 -10.97 -12.10 -17.21
CA LEU A 35 -11.04 -12.88 -15.97
C LEU A 35 -10.93 -11.96 -14.75
N TYR A 36 -11.54 -12.40 -13.66
CA TYR A 36 -11.54 -11.73 -12.37
C TYR A 36 -10.67 -12.52 -11.42
N ALA A 37 -9.78 -11.83 -10.71
CA ALA A 37 -8.82 -12.44 -9.82
C ALA A 37 -8.91 -11.85 -8.42
N VAL A 38 -8.80 -12.74 -7.43
CA VAL A 38 -8.49 -12.41 -6.04
C VAL A 38 -7.27 -13.24 -5.61
N VAL A 39 -6.50 -12.76 -4.65
CA VAL A 39 -5.27 -13.41 -4.18
C VAL A 39 -5.45 -13.82 -2.72
N ALA A 40 -5.14 -15.07 -2.38
CA ALA A 40 -4.88 -15.47 -1.00
C ALA A 40 -3.45 -15.05 -0.65
N ARG A 41 -3.29 -14.32 0.45
CA ARG A 41 -2.05 -13.64 0.84
C ARG A 41 -1.48 -14.25 2.12
N PRO A 42 -0.16 -14.21 2.32
CA PRO A 42 0.43 -14.67 3.57
C PRO A 42 -0.12 -13.86 4.75
N PRO A 43 -0.44 -14.51 5.89
CA PRO A 43 -0.95 -13.81 7.08
C PRO A 43 0.13 -12.97 7.77
N VAL A 44 1.40 -13.34 7.61
CA VAL A 44 2.56 -12.63 8.15
C VAL A 44 3.30 -11.92 7.01
N TYR A 45 3.63 -10.64 7.22
CA TYR A 45 4.37 -9.86 6.23
C TYR A 45 5.76 -10.46 5.98
N GLY A 46 6.10 -10.69 4.71
CA GLY A 46 7.34 -11.36 4.32
C GLY A 46 7.27 -12.89 4.39
N GLY A 47 6.12 -13.46 4.77
CA GLY A 47 5.85 -14.89 4.62
C GLY A 47 5.63 -15.27 3.16
N LYS A 48 5.71 -16.56 2.86
CA LYS A 48 5.59 -17.13 1.50
C LYS A 48 4.71 -18.38 1.48
N VAL A 49 4.31 -18.80 0.28
CA VAL A 49 3.60 -20.06 0.07
C VAL A 49 4.59 -21.21 0.24
N ALA A 50 4.45 -22.03 1.28
CA ALA A 50 5.23 -23.25 1.44
C ALA A 50 4.68 -24.36 0.54
N SER A 51 3.35 -24.53 0.54
CA SER A 51 2.63 -25.44 -0.35
C SER A 51 1.15 -25.04 -0.43
N PHE A 52 0.45 -25.51 -1.46
CA PHE A 52 -0.99 -25.36 -1.56
C PHE A 52 -1.64 -26.53 -2.31
N ASP A 53 -2.90 -26.81 -1.98
CA ASP A 53 -3.79 -27.71 -2.71
C ASP A 53 -4.93 -26.89 -3.34
N ALA A 54 -5.02 -26.98 -4.66
CA ALA A 54 -5.97 -26.26 -5.50
C ALA A 54 -7.18 -27.11 -5.94
N ALA A 55 -7.25 -28.39 -5.56
CA ALA A 55 -8.25 -29.32 -6.10
C ALA A 55 -9.69 -28.87 -5.82
N GLU A 56 -10.00 -28.44 -4.60
CA GLU A 56 -11.34 -27.97 -4.25
C GLU A 56 -11.65 -26.60 -4.88
N ALA A 57 -10.66 -25.70 -4.96
CA ALA A 57 -10.82 -24.41 -5.61
C ALA A 57 -11.19 -24.55 -7.10
N LEU A 58 -10.57 -25.50 -7.81
CA LEU A 58 -10.84 -25.76 -9.22
C LEU A 58 -12.23 -26.37 -9.48
N LYS A 59 -12.86 -26.99 -8.48
CA LYS A 59 -14.24 -27.52 -8.58
C LYS A 59 -15.30 -26.42 -8.48
N VAL A 60 -14.94 -25.23 -7.98
CA VAL A 60 -15.89 -24.13 -7.83
C VAL A 60 -16.35 -23.64 -9.22
N PRO A 61 -17.67 -23.64 -9.51
CA PRO A 61 -18.17 -23.22 -10.81
C PRO A 61 -17.73 -21.80 -11.19
N GLY A 62 -17.05 -21.70 -12.34
CA GLY A 62 -16.55 -20.44 -12.88
C GLY A 62 -15.10 -20.12 -12.55
N VAL A 63 -14.45 -20.85 -11.64
CA VAL A 63 -12.98 -20.84 -11.51
C VAL A 63 -12.37 -21.38 -12.81
N GLN A 64 -11.31 -20.75 -13.28
CA GLN A 64 -10.66 -21.05 -14.55
C GLN A 64 -9.21 -21.46 -14.37
N LYS A 65 -8.49 -20.81 -13.43
CA LYS A 65 -7.08 -21.07 -13.20
C LYS A 65 -6.67 -20.67 -11.79
N ILE A 66 -5.75 -21.43 -11.21
CA ILE A 66 -5.04 -21.08 -9.98
C ILE A 66 -3.59 -20.79 -10.36
N VAL A 67 -3.04 -19.68 -9.87
CA VAL A 67 -1.68 -19.24 -10.19
C VAL A 67 -1.00 -18.78 -8.91
N GLN A 68 0.16 -19.35 -8.58
CA GLN A 68 1.00 -18.81 -7.52
C GLN A 68 1.71 -17.54 -8.02
N ILE A 69 1.61 -16.47 -7.24
CA ILE A 69 2.39 -15.25 -7.42
C ILE A 69 3.60 -15.36 -6.49
N GLU A 70 4.80 -15.27 -7.06
CA GLU A 70 6.05 -15.30 -6.31
C GLU A 70 6.13 -14.14 -5.30
N ASP A 71 6.68 -14.42 -4.13
CA ASP A 71 6.99 -13.43 -3.12
C ASP A 71 8.11 -12.49 -3.57
N SER A 72 8.25 -11.37 -2.87
CA SER A 72 9.27 -10.36 -3.16
C SER A 72 10.11 -10.13 -1.91
N PRO A 73 11.32 -10.71 -1.80
CA PRO A 73 12.15 -10.57 -0.62
C PRO A 73 12.60 -9.11 -0.42
N PRO A 74 12.92 -8.71 0.83
CA PRO A 74 13.45 -7.37 1.10
C PRO A 74 14.74 -7.05 0.34
N PRO A 75 14.93 -5.81 -0.16
CA PRO A 75 13.92 -4.74 -0.17
C PRO A 75 12.84 -5.03 -1.23
N ALA A 76 11.58 -5.09 -0.80
CA ALA A 76 10.47 -5.46 -1.68
C ALA A 76 10.07 -4.32 -2.64
N HIS A 77 10.51 -3.10 -2.39
CA HIS A 77 10.01 -1.90 -3.06
C HIS A 77 8.47 -1.85 -2.99
N PHE A 78 7.81 -1.69 -4.14
CA PHE A 78 6.35 -1.74 -4.27
C PHE A 78 5.89 -3.01 -4.98
N ASN A 79 6.64 -4.10 -4.88
CA ASN A 79 6.25 -5.38 -5.44
C ASN A 79 5.20 -6.08 -4.55
N PRO A 80 4.40 -6.98 -5.14
CA PRO A 80 3.45 -7.79 -4.38
C PRO A 80 4.13 -8.66 -3.34
N VAL A 81 3.44 -8.90 -2.23
CA VAL A 81 3.87 -9.83 -1.17
C VAL A 81 3.85 -11.32 -1.58
N GLY A 82 3.33 -11.63 -2.79
CA GLY A 82 3.12 -12.99 -3.26
C GLY A 82 1.77 -13.57 -2.82
N GLY A 83 1.57 -14.87 -3.08
CA GLY A 83 0.38 -15.60 -2.68
C GLY A 83 -0.17 -16.54 -3.75
N VAL A 84 -1.43 -16.97 -3.60
CA VAL A 84 -2.11 -17.86 -4.55
C VAL A 84 -3.34 -17.14 -5.11
N ALA A 85 -3.29 -16.84 -6.40
CA ALA A 85 -4.36 -16.18 -7.13
C ALA A 85 -5.38 -17.18 -7.69
N VAL A 86 -6.65 -16.82 -7.60
CA VAL A 86 -7.78 -17.55 -8.21
C VAL A 86 -8.35 -16.69 -9.31
N LEU A 87 -8.24 -17.13 -10.56
CA LEU A 87 -8.85 -16.49 -11.72
C LEU A 87 -10.17 -17.17 -12.05
N ALA A 88 -11.22 -16.39 -12.22
CA ALA A 88 -12.57 -16.88 -12.49
C ALA A 88 -13.33 -15.98 -13.48
N ARG A 89 -14.52 -16.43 -13.91
CA ARG A 89 -15.40 -15.67 -14.81
C ARG A 89 -16.10 -14.47 -14.15
N ASN A 90 -16.08 -14.40 -12.82
CA ASN A 90 -16.61 -13.28 -12.03
C ASN A 90 -15.95 -13.25 -10.65
N THR A 91 -16.02 -12.10 -9.97
CA THR A 91 -15.40 -11.89 -8.66
C THR A 91 -15.91 -12.86 -7.60
N TRP A 92 -17.21 -13.20 -7.61
CA TRP A 92 -17.78 -14.12 -6.61
C TRP A 92 -17.17 -15.53 -6.70
N ALA A 93 -17.08 -16.09 -7.90
CA ALA A 93 -16.45 -17.38 -8.13
C ALA A 93 -14.96 -17.36 -7.75
N ALA A 94 -14.25 -16.27 -8.02
CA ALA A 94 -12.86 -16.09 -7.60
C ALA A 94 -12.74 -16.12 -6.06
N MET A 95 -13.64 -15.41 -5.35
CA MET A 95 -13.69 -15.40 -3.88
C MET A 95 -14.05 -16.77 -3.30
N GLN A 96 -15.01 -17.49 -3.89
CA GLN A 96 -15.36 -18.85 -3.45
C GLN A 96 -14.21 -19.82 -3.69
N GLY A 97 -13.56 -19.76 -4.86
CA GLY A 97 -12.37 -20.57 -5.15
C GLY A 97 -11.24 -20.27 -4.16
N ARG A 98 -11.00 -19.00 -3.83
CA ARG A 98 -9.99 -18.60 -2.83
C ARG A 98 -10.27 -19.21 -1.46
N ARG A 99 -11.53 -19.22 -1.01
CA ARG A 99 -11.94 -19.83 0.26
C ARG A 99 -11.76 -21.35 0.28
N ALA A 100 -11.80 -22.00 -0.87
CA ALA A 100 -11.62 -23.44 -1.00
C ALA A 100 -10.14 -23.87 -1.14
N LEU A 101 -9.21 -22.91 -1.28
CA LEU A 101 -7.78 -23.22 -1.26
C LEU A 101 -7.34 -23.72 0.11
N LYS A 102 -6.52 -24.76 0.12
CA LYS A 102 -5.76 -25.17 1.31
C LYS A 102 -4.33 -24.72 1.12
N ILE A 103 -3.84 -23.82 1.97
CA ILE A 103 -2.51 -23.24 1.83
C ILE A 103 -1.76 -23.42 3.13
N THR A 104 -0.53 -23.89 3.02
CA THR A 104 0.46 -23.87 4.10
C THR A 104 1.38 -22.69 3.86
N TRP A 105 1.42 -21.77 4.83
CA TRP A 105 2.30 -20.62 4.81
C TRP A 105 3.60 -20.91 5.55
N ASP A 106 4.69 -20.35 5.05
CA ASP A 106 5.92 -20.16 5.81
C ASP A 106 5.95 -18.68 6.22
N ASP A 107 5.71 -18.41 7.50
CA ASP A 107 5.59 -17.05 8.04
C ASP A 107 6.93 -16.30 8.10
N GLY A 108 8.05 -17.00 7.92
CA GLY A 108 9.37 -16.40 7.83
C GLY A 108 9.83 -15.70 9.11
N PRO A 109 10.80 -14.75 9.00
CA PRO A 109 11.43 -14.10 10.15
C PRO A 109 10.48 -13.26 11.02
N ASN A 110 9.33 -12.85 10.46
CA ASN A 110 8.37 -11.98 11.15
C ASN A 110 7.28 -12.76 11.89
N ALA A 111 7.35 -14.10 11.94
CA ALA A 111 6.34 -14.93 12.60
C ALA A 111 6.11 -14.57 14.08
N GLY A 112 7.15 -14.07 14.76
CA GLY A 112 7.08 -13.63 16.15
C GLY A 112 6.84 -12.13 16.34
N TYR A 113 6.47 -11.38 15.30
CA TYR A 113 6.21 -9.94 15.43
C TYR A 113 5.04 -9.68 16.38
N ASP A 114 5.28 -8.86 17.40
CA ASP A 114 4.27 -8.38 18.33
C ASP A 114 4.33 -6.85 18.42
N SER A 115 3.20 -6.20 18.16
CA SER A 115 3.14 -4.73 18.11
C SER A 115 3.34 -4.06 19.46
N ALA A 116 3.00 -4.72 20.58
CA ALA A 116 3.20 -4.17 21.92
C ALA A 116 4.68 -4.25 22.32
N ALA A 117 5.33 -5.37 22.05
CA ALA A 117 6.78 -5.54 22.24
C ALA A 117 7.57 -4.57 21.37
N PHE A 118 7.22 -4.45 20.08
CA PHE A 118 7.90 -3.51 19.18
C PHE A 118 7.70 -2.06 19.64
N LYS A 119 6.50 -1.69 20.07
CA LYS A 119 6.23 -0.36 20.66
C LYS A 119 7.16 -0.07 21.85
N ALA A 120 7.33 -1.01 22.78
CA ALA A 120 8.20 -0.82 23.93
C ALA A 120 9.67 -0.55 23.52
N THR A 121 10.15 -1.17 22.43
CA THR A 121 11.50 -0.88 21.90
C THR A 121 11.63 0.55 21.35
N LEU A 122 10.56 1.12 20.80
CA LEU A 122 10.53 2.49 20.29
C LEU A 122 10.53 3.50 21.45
N GLU A 123 9.71 3.26 22.48
CA GLU A 123 9.66 4.06 23.71
C GLU A 123 11.04 4.06 24.40
N GLU A 124 11.67 2.89 24.58
CA GLU A 124 13.02 2.81 25.16
C GLU A 124 14.06 3.58 24.33
N SER A 125 13.93 3.54 22.99
CA SER A 125 14.82 4.27 22.08
C SER A 125 14.61 5.78 22.17
N ALA A 126 13.38 6.24 22.38
CA ALA A 126 13.03 7.66 22.44
C ALA A 126 13.66 8.36 23.67
N HIS A 127 13.93 7.62 24.73
CA HIS A 127 14.62 8.14 25.92
C HIS A 127 16.15 8.22 25.79
N LYS A 128 16.73 7.73 24.69
CA LYS A 128 18.18 7.76 24.43
C LYS A 128 18.55 8.89 23.46
N PRO A 129 19.80 9.39 23.48
CA PRO A 129 20.28 10.30 22.44
C PRO A 129 20.16 9.67 21.05
N GLY A 130 19.54 10.39 20.12
CA GLY A 130 19.37 9.96 18.72
C GLY A 130 20.29 10.71 17.75
N LYS A 131 20.13 10.42 16.46
CA LYS A 131 20.78 11.19 15.39
C LYS A 131 20.24 12.61 15.38
N VAL A 132 21.12 13.60 15.54
CA VAL A 132 20.75 15.02 15.46
C VAL A 132 20.44 15.40 14.02
N VAL A 133 19.19 15.79 13.76
CA VAL A 133 18.73 16.29 12.45
C VAL A 133 18.61 17.82 12.40
N ARG A 134 18.49 18.45 13.56
CA ARG A 134 18.42 19.90 13.74
C ARG A 134 18.94 20.26 15.13
N ASN A 135 19.76 21.31 15.24
CA ASN A 135 20.26 21.82 16.51
C ASN A 135 20.38 23.35 16.44
N ASP A 136 19.44 24.05 17.07
CA ASP A 136 19.41 25.51 17.12
C ASP A 136 19.53 25.96 18.58
N GLY A 137 20.73 26.36 19.01
CA GLY A 137 21.02 26.82 20.37
C GLY A 137 21.51 25.73 21.32
N ASP A 138 21.30 25.94 22.62
CA ASP A 138 21.68 25.01 23.69
C ASP A 138 20.44 24.67 24.53
N PHE A 139 19.87 23.50 24.28
CA PHE A 139 18.71 23.00 25.01
C PHE A 139 18.97 22.88 26.51
N VAL A 140 20.15 22.40 26.93
CA VAL A 140 20.45 22.13 28.34
C VAL A 140 20.47 23.44 29.10
N ALA A 141 21.17 24.45 28.58
CA ALA A 141 21.23 25.77 29.18
C ALA A 141 19.84 26.44 29.21
N ALA A 142 19.11 26.39 28.09
CA ALA A 142 17.79 27.03 28.00
C ALA A 142 16.73 26.35 28.88
N ALA A 143 16.74 25.01 28.97
CA ALA A 143 15.81 24.25 29.81
C ALA A 143 16.07 24.46 31.30
N ALA A 144 17.34 24.62 31.71
CA ALA A 144 17.71 24.93 33.09
C ALA A 144 17.22 26.32 33.53
N GLY A 145 17.15 27.29 32.61
CA GLY A 145 16.63 28.64 32.85
C GLY A 145 15.12 28.80 32.69
N ALA A 146 14.39 27.75 32.32
CA ALA A 146 12.96 27.83 32.08
C ALA A 146 12.17 28.00 33.39
N ALA A 147 11.12 28.85 33.36
CA ALA A 147 10.23 29.02 34.51
C ALA A 147 9.38 27.77 34.78
N ARG A 148 9.05 27.01 33.72
CA ARG A 148 8.38 25.71 33.82
C ARG A 148 8.91 24.75 32.75
N ARG A 149 9.16 23.50 33.16
CA ARG A 149 9.47 22.38 32.25
C ARG A 149 8.23 21.51 32.02
N LEU A 150 8.12 20.99 30.81
CA LEU A 150 7.06 20.10 30.34
C LEU A 150 7.71 18.90 29.65
N GLU A 151 7.11 17.74 29.82
CA GLU A 151 7.51 16.50 29.18
C GLU A 151 6.25 15.77 28.73
N ALA A 152 6.27 15.23 27.52
CA ALA A 152 5.18 14.45 26.98
C ALA A 152 5.70 13.42 25.97
N GLU A 153 5.07 12.25 25.99
CA GLU A 153 5.29 11.18 25.02
C GLU A 153 4.00 10.86 24.28
N TYR A 154 4.10 10.66 22.97
CA TYR A 154 2.98 10.33 22.10
C TYR A 154 3.33 9.10 21.25
N TYR A 155 2.36 8.19 21.12
CA TYR A 155 2.48 7.01 20.27
C TYR A 155 1.40 7.00 19.18
N ILE A 156 1.81 6.70 17.95
CA ILE A 156 0.91 6.48 16.81
C ILE A 156 1.04 5.01 16.39
N PRO A 157 -0.06 4.23 16.35
CA PRO A 157 -0.03 2.85 15.89
C PRO A 157 0.04 2.75 14.36
N HIS A 158 0.14 1.53 13.83
CA HIS A 158 -0.09 1.29 12.42
C HIS A 158 -1.49 1.74 12.00
N LEU A 159 -1.58 2.52 10.93
CA LEU A 159 -2.85 2.98 10.36
C LEU A 159 -2.97 2.54 8.92
N ALA A 160 -4.09 1.88 8.60
CA ALA A 160 -4.46 1.59 7.23
C ALA A 160 -5.09 2.84 6.59
N HIS A 161 -4.86 3.00 5.29
CA HIS A 161 -5.43 4.10 4.51
C HIS A 161 -6.95 3.98 4.34
N ALA A 162 -7.47 2.74 4.37
CA ALA A 162 -8.89 2.39 4.28
C ALA A 162 -9.65 3.15 3.18
N THR A 163 -9.10 3.17 1.96
CA THR A 163 -9.71 3.90 0.83
C THR A 163 -11.06 3.31 0.49
N MET A 164 -12.10 4.12 0.27
CA MET A 164 -13.46 3.63 0.01
C MET A 164 -13.52 2.62 -1.14
N GLU A 165 -12.77 2.87 -2.21
CA GLU A 165 -12.49 1.88 -3.25
C GLU A 165 -11.19 1.12 -2.90
N PRO A 166 -11.23 -0.20 -2.63
CA PRO A 166 -10.03 -1.03 -2.48
C PRO A 166 -9.14 -1.02 -3.74
N PRO A 167 -7.87 -1.44 -3.64
CA PRO A 167 -7.01 -1.58 -4.81
C PRO A 167 -7.61 -2.50 -5.91
N ALA A 168 -7.63 -2.00 -7.14
CA ALA A 168 -8.07 -2.74 -8.31
C ALA A 168 -7.30 -2.29 -9.55
N ALA A 169 -6.85 -3.26 -10.35
CA ALA A 169 -6.25 -3.02 -11.65
C ALA A 169 -6.66 -4.10 -12.64
N THR A 170 -6.86 -3.70 -13.89
CA THR A 170 -7.06 -4.60 -15.02
C THR A 170 -5.84 -4.53 -15.93
N VAL A 171 -5.29 -5.67 -16.32
CA VAL A 171 -4.17 -5.73 -17.26
C VAL A 171 -4.48 -6.65 -18.43
N ARG A 172 -4.12 -6.22 -19.64
CA ARG A 172 -4.12 -7.01 -20.87
C ARG A 172 -2.72 -6.98 -21.48
N ILE A 173 -2.25 -8.12 -21.97
CA ILE A 173 -0.99 -8.21 -22.72
C ILE A 173 -1.30 -8.74 -24.11
N ALA A 174 -0.95 -7.99 -25.15
CA ALA A 174 -1.18 -8.38 -26.53
C ALA A 174 -0.09 -7.82 -27.44
N ASN A 175 0.40 -8.63 -28.38
CA ASN A 175 1.37 -8.21 -29.40
C ASN A 175 2.64 -7.55 -28.80
N GLY A 176 3.15 -8.10 -27.69
CA GLY A 176 4.31 -7.56 -26.98
C GLY A 176 4.05 -6.30 -26.13
N LYS A 177 2.81 -5.78 -26.13
CA LYS A 177 2.42 -4.59 -25.37
C LYS A 177 1.58 -4.94 -24.16
N CYS A 178 1.70 -4.15 -23.11
CA CYS A 178 0.94 -4.26 -21.87
C CYS A 178 0.09 -3.01 -21.66
N GLU A 179 -1.20 -3.20 -21.43
CA GLU A 179 -2.12 -2.12 -21.07
C GLU A 179 -2.64 -2.34 -19.65
N VAL A 180 -2.60 -1.29 -18.85
CA VAL A 180 -2.98 -1.28 -17.43
C VAL A 180 -4.06 -0.24 -17.22
N TRP A 181 -5.24 -0.65 -16.75
CA TRP A 181 -6.30 0.24 -16.28
C TRP A 181 -6.36 0.18 -14.77
N GLY A 182 -6.34 1.33 -14.10
CA GLY A 182 -6.40 1.37 -12.65
C GLY A 182 -6.33 2.78 -12.09
N CYS A 183 -6.54 2.88 -10.79
CA CYS A 183 -6.56 4.13 -10.05
C CYS A 183 -5.20 4.37 -9.36
N PHE A 184 -4.29 5.08 -10.02
CA PHE A 184 -2.92 5.28 -9.54
C PHE A 184 -2.68 6.73 -9.10
N GLN A 185 -2.06 6.93 -7.94
CA GLN A 185 -1.47 8.22 -7.56
C GLN A 185 -0.12 8.47 -8.25
N SER A 186 0.57 7.39 -8.64
CA SER A 186 1.83 7.43 -9.39
C SER A 186 1.76 6.50 -10.62
N PRO A 187 1.16 6.95 -11.73
CA PRO A 187 1.06 6.17 -12.96
C PRO A 187 2.42 5.75 -13.53
N GLN A 188 3.44 6.59 -13.37
CA GLN A 188 4.81 6.31 -13.83
C GLN A 188 5.42 5.13 -13.06
N ALA A 189 5.24 5.07 -11.74
CA ALA A 189 5.69 3.93 -10.96
C ALA A 189 4.97 2.64 -11.37
N ALA A 190 3.67 2.70 -11.67
CA ALA A 190 2.92 1.56 -12.19
C ALA A 190 3.49 1.07 -13.52
N ARG A 191 3.72 1.98 -14.48
CA ARG A 191 4.33 1.68 -15.78
C ARG A 191 5.69 1.00 -15.62
N ASP A 192 6.59 1.63 -14.88
CA ASP A 192 7.99 1.21 -14.81
C ASP A 192 8.14 -0.12 -14.04
N LEU A 193 7.37 -0.33 -12.98
CA LEU A 193 7.40 -1.58 -12.22
C LEU A 193 6.72 -2.75 -12.95
N VAL A 194 5.63 -2.50 -13.69
CA VAL A 194 5.01 -3.50 -14.56
C VAL A 194 5.97 -3.88 -15.68
N ALA A 195 6.60 -2.91 -16.35
CA ALA A 195 7.60 -3.14 -17.38
C ALA A 195 8.76 -4.02 -16.85
N LYS A 196 9.32 -3.63 -15.71
CA LYS A 196 10.38 -4.37 -15.02
C LYS A 196 9.95 -5.80 -14.69
N ARG A 197 8.74 -6.00 -14.13
CA ARG A 197 8.24 -7.35 -13.78
C ARG A 197 8.06 -8.23 -15.00
N LEU A 198 7.58 -7.65 -16.11
CA LEU A 198 7.32 -8.40 -17.34
C LEU A 198 8.59 -8.63 -18.17
N GLY A 199 9.65 -7.85 -17.95
CA GLY A 199 10.87 -7.87 -18.74
C GLY A 199 10.71 -7.20 -20.10
N ILE A 200 9.89 -6.15 -20.20
CA ILE A 200 9.62 -5.39 -21.43
C ILE A 200 10.01 -3.92 -21.29
N SER A 201 10.06 -3.17 -22.40
CA SER A 201 10.31 -1.73 -22.36
C SER A 201 9.17 -1.00 -21.65
N ALA A 202 9.48 0.09 -20.93
CA ALA A 202 8.46 0.98 -20.38
C ALA A 202 7.60 1.63 -21.47
N ASP A 203 8.15 1.79 -22.68
CA ASP A 203 7.41 2.31 -23.84
C ASP A 203 6.36 1.31 -24.38
N ASP A 204 6.50 0.03 -24.04
CA ASP A 204 5.53 -1.02 -24.36
C ASP A 204 4.44 -1.17 -23.29
N VAL A 205 4.46 -0.32 -22.25
CA VAL A 205 3.45 -0.29 -21.18
C VAL A 205 2.62 0.99 -21.24
N THR A 206 1.32 0.86 -21.48
CA THR A 206 0.36 1.97 -21.44
C THR A 206 -0.46 1.91 -20.16
N VAL A 207 -0.47 3.00 -19.39
CA VAL A 207 -1.30 3.13 -18.18
C VAL A 207 -2.49 4.04 -18.45
N HIS A 208 -3.68 3.46 -18.48
CA HIS A 208 -4.97 4.13 -18.58
C HIS A 208 -5.46 4.51 -17.17
N VAL A 209 -5.22 5.77 -16.77
CA VAL A 209 -5.57 6.27 -15.44
C VAL A 209 -7.08 6.48 -15.33
N THR A 210 -7.70 5.82 -14.35
CA THR A 210 -9.13 5.97 -14.00
C THR A 210 -9.32 6.93 -12.83
N LEU A 211 -10.56 7.29 -12.51
CA LEU A 211 -10.85 8.01 -11.27
C LEU A 211 -10.49 7.16 -10.05
N LEU A 212 -10.14 7.84 -8.96
CA LEU A 212 -9.54 7.23 -7.78
C LEU A 212 -10.47 7.38 -6.57
N GLY A 213 -11.03 6.27 -6.09
CA GLY A 213 -11.96 6.24 -4.95
C GLY A 213 -11.25 6.35 -3.59
N GLY A 214 -10.40 7.37 -3.42
CA GLY A 214 -9.49 7.55 -2.30
C GLY A 214 -8.15 6.83 -2.50
N GLY A 215 -7.08 7.41 -1.93
CA GLY A 215 -5.70 6.91 -2.08
C GLY A 215 -4.88 7.10 -0.82
N PHE A 216 -4.78 8.35 -0.33
CA PHE A 216 -4.08 8.73 0.90
C PHE A 216 -2.62 8.27 1.01
N GLY A 217 -2.00 7.83 -0.10
CA GLY A 217 -0.66 7.25 -0.14
C GLY A 217 -0.64 5.75 -0.47
N ARG A 218 -1.75 5.02 -0.31
CA ARG A 218 -1.86 3.59 -0.64
C ARG A 218 -1.72 3.32 -2.11
N LYS A 219 -2.40 4.12 -2.95
CA LYS A 219 -2.45 3.95 -4.41
C LYS A 219 -1.27 4.60 -5.14
N SER A 220 -0.27 5.09 -4.41
CA SER A 220 1.07 5.36 -4.95
C SER A 220 1.92 4.08 -5.09
N LYS A 221 1.50 2.98 -4.47
CA LYS A 221 2.15 1.66 -4.57
C LYS A 221 1.34 0.81 -5.55
N PRO A 222 1.88 0.44 -6.72
CA PRO A 222 1.13 -0.22 -7.79
C PRO A 222 1.24 -1.76 -7.74
N ASP A 223 1.45 -2.34 -6.55
CA ASP A 223 1.58 -3.77 -6.31
C ASP A 223 0.45 -4.57 -6.99
N TYR A 224 -0.80 -4.11 -6.85
CA TYR A 224 -1.97 -4.74 -7.47
C TYR A 224 -1.98 -4.71 -9.01
N ALA A 225 -1.27 -3.77 -9.66
CA ALA A 225 -1.09 -3.77 -11.11
C ALA A 225 -0.04 -4.80 -11.55
N ILE A 226 1.00 -4.97 -10.75
CA ILE A 226 2.04 -5.99 -10.96
C ILE A 226 1.41 -7.38 -10.85
N GLU A 227 0.52 -7.60 -9.87
CA GLU A 227 -0.28 -8.83 -9.77
C GLU A 227 -1.09 -9.08 -11.03
N ALA A 228 -1.88 -8.09 -11.46
CA ALA A 228 -2.69 -8.22 -12.67
C ALA A 228 -1.85 -8.52 -13.92
N ALA A 229 -0.66 -7.93 -14.03
CA ALA A 229 0.28 -8.19 -15.13
C ALA A 229 0.83 -9.62 -15.12
N VAL A 230 1.26 -10.12 -13.97
CA VAL A 230 1.72 -11.51 -13.80
C VAL A 230 0.60 -12.48 -14.15
N LEU A 231 -0.62 -12.21 -13.69
CA LEU A 231 -1.76 -13.09 -13.95
C LEU A 231 -2.21 -13.04 -15.40
N SER A 232 -2.23 -11.86 -16.04
CA SER A 232 -2.52 -11.73 -17.47
C SER A 232 -1.50 -12.51 -18.31
N LYS A 233 -0.20 -12.39 -18.00
CA LYS A 233 0.86 -13.21 -18.63
C LYS A 233 0.61 -14.71 -18.43
N ALA A 234 0.16 -15.12 -17.24
CA ALA A 234 -0.14 -16.51 -16.94
C ALA A 234 -1.37 -17.07 -17.67
N VAL A 235 -2.21 -16.24 -18.29
CA VAL A 235 -3.35 -16.66 -19.12
C VAL A 235 -3.24 -16.15 -20.56
N ASP A 236 -2.02 -16.21 -21.10
CA ASP A 236 -1.73 -15.90 -22.50
C ASP A 236 -2.15 -14.49 -22.90
N GLY A 237 -2.02 -13.54 -21.97
CA GLY A 237 -2.29 -12.12 -22.18
C GLY A 237 -3.76 -11.71 -22.12
N LYS A 238 -4.68 -12.63 -21.83
CA LYS A 238 -6.10 -12.30 -21.61
C LYS A 238 -6.23 -11.18 -20.57
N PRO A 239 -7.25 -10.30 -20.69
CA PRO A 239 -7.50 -9.29 -19.68
C PRO A 239 -7.75 -9.94 -18.31
N VAL A 240 -7.04 -9.50 -17.27
CA VAL A 240 -7.26 -9.95 -15.90
C VAL A 240 -7.47 -8.73 -15.02
N LYS A 241 -8.60 -8.67 -14.33
CA LYS A 241 -8.86 -7.70 -13.27
C LYS A 241 -8.58 -8.31 -11.91
N VAL A 242 -7.53 -7.83 -11.25
CA VAL A 242 -7.29 -8.08 -9.83
C VAL A 242 -8.13 -7.10 -9.03
N THR A 243 -8.86 -7.63 -8.06
CA THR A 243 -9.64 -6.84 -7.08
C THR A 243 -9.27 -7.31 -5.69
N TRP A 244 -8.78 -6.39 -4.87
CA TRP A 244 -8.57 -6.65 -3.45
C TRP A 244 -9.91 -6.60 -2.73
N THR A 245 -10.16 -7.53 -1.79
CA THR A 245 -11.29 -7.37 -0.87
C THR A 245 -10.96 -6.31 0.18
N ARG A 246 -11.96 -5.84 0.94
CA ARG A 246 -11.72 -4.89 2.03
C ARG A 246 -10.76 -5.48 3.07
N GLU A 247 -10.90 -6.76 3.38
CA GLU A 247 -10.06 -7.48 4.31
C GLU A 247 -8.61 -7.57 3.79
N ASP A 248 -8.42 -7.79 2.48
CA ASP A 248 -7.08 -7.77 1.89
C ASP A 248 -6.44 -6.38 2.01
N ASP A 249 -7.17 -5.31 1.70
CA ASP A 249 -6.69 -3.92 1.79
C ASP A 249 -6.31 -3.52 3.22
N LEU A 250 -7.10 -3.97 4.21
CA LEU A 250 -6.82 -3.70 5.61
C LEU A 250 -5.66 -4.53 6.16
N HIS A 251 -5.51 -5.80 5.78
CA HIS A 251 -4.46 -6.68 6.32
C HIS A 251 -3.12 -6.61 5.57
N ASN A 252 -3.12 -6.18 4.31
CA ASN A 252 -1.94 -6.22 3.44
C ASN A 252 -1.58 -4.84 2.88
N SER A 253 -2.02 -3.77 3.55
CA SER A 253 -1.70 -2.40 3.15
C SER A 253 -0.22 -2.09 3.35
N TYR A 254 0.24 -1.04 2.67
CA TYR A 254 1.38 -0.27 3.16
C TYR A 254 0.87 0.61 4.30
N TYR A 255 1.11 0.25 5.55
CA TYR A 255 0.60 1.03 6.68
C TYR A 255 1.35 2.35 6.85
N HIS A 256 0.67 3.34 7.45
CA HIS A 256 1.40 4.40 8.14
C HIS A 256 2.28 3.75 9.21
N THR A 257 3.54 4.17 9.27
CA THR A 257 4.50 3.61 10.22
C THR A 257 4.10 3.96 11.66
N VAL A 258 4.45 3.10 12.60
CA VAL A 258 4.37 3.44 14.02
C VAL A 258 5.38 4.55 14.33
N SER A 259 5.04 5.43 15.27
CA SER A 259 5.98 6.44 15.76
C SER A 259 5.82 6.68 17.24
N VAL A 260 6.94 6.86 17.93
CA VAL A 260 7.01 7.45 19.27
C VAL A 260 7.64 8.83 19.15
N GLU A 261 6.97 9.82 19.73
CA GLU A 261 7.45 11.20 19.81
C GLU A 261 7.67 11.55 21.28
N HIS A 262 8.93 11.69 21.69
CA HIS A 262 9.31 12.17 23.03
C HIS A 262 9.66 13.65 22.96
N LEU A 263 8.97 14.47 23.75
CA LEU A 263 9.10 15.92 23.75
C LEU A 263 9.41 16.43 25.16
N GLU A 264 10.44 17.26 25.25
CA GLU A 264 10.72 18.08 26.43
C GLU A 264 10.72 19.56 26.02
N ALA A 265 10.02 20.39 26.78
CA ALA A 265 9.93 21.82 26.52
C ALA A 265 10.14 22.63 27.80
N GLY A 266 10.72 23.81 27.66
CA GLY A 266 10.79 24.83 28.69
C GLY A 266 9.98 26.05 28.26
N VAL A 267 9.22 26.64 29.17
CA VAL A 267 8.53 27.92 28.96
C VAL A 267 8.95 28.97 29.99
N ASP A 268 8.95 30.24 29.59
CA ASP A 268 9.21 31.38 30.49
C ASP A 268 7.98 31.75 31.34
N GLY A 269 8.11 32.78 32.19
CA GLY A 269 7.03 33.25 33.05
C GLY A 269 5.84 33.87 32.32
N GLN A 270 5.97 34.15 31.01
CA GLN A 270 4.88 34.60 30.14
C GLN A 270 4.27 33.43 29.34
N GLY A 271 4.76 32.21 29.54
CA GLY A 271 4.33 31.01 28.82
C GLY A 271 4.94 30.87 27.42
N LYS A 272 5.97 31.62 27.07
CA LYS A 272 6.64 31.48 25.77
C LYS A 272 7.65 30.32 25.78
N PRO A 273 7.75 29.52 24.71
CA PRO A 273 8.77 28.47 24.61
C PRO A 273 10.17 29.06 24.59
N VAL A 274 11.06 28.55 25.45
CA VAL A 274 12.48 28.92 25.53
C VAL A 274 13.42 27.74 25.30
N ALA A 275 12.94 26.50 25.48
CA ALA A 275 13.70 25.29 25.21
C ALA A 275 12.80 24.24 24.54
N TRP A 276 13.34 23.49 23.59
CA TRP A 276 12.63 22.43 22.88
C TRP A 276 13.59 21.29 22.51
N LEU A 277 13.30 20.10 23.01
CA LEU A 277 13.92 18.85 22.59
C LEU A 277 12.82 17.93 22.07
N HIS A 278 13.03 17.38 20.89
CA HIS A 278 12.10 16.44 20.28
C HIS A 278 12.88 15.27 19.70
N ARG A 279 12.54 14.06 20.14
CA ARG A 279 13.06 12.80 19.61
C ARG A 279 11.90 12.04 18.96
N SER A 280 12.06 11.77 17.68
CA SER A 280 11.11 10.97 16.89
C SER A 280 11.74 9.62 16.61
N VAL A 281 11.01 8.54 16.91
CA VAL A 281 11.45 7.16 16.68
C VAL A 281 10.40 6.45 15.83
N ALA A 282 10.76 6.18 14.58
CA ALA A 282 9.91 5.48 13.62
C ALA A 282 10.76 4.74 12.58
N PRO A 283 10.29 3.59 12.06
CA PRO A 283 10.85 3.00 10.86
C PRO A 283 10.82 3.99 9.70
N THR A 284 11.97 4.20 9.04
CA THR A 284 12.06 5.16 7.94
C THR A 284 11.43 4.59 6.67
N ILE A 285 10.91 5.45 5.79
CA ILE A 285 10.42 5.04 4.46
C ILE A 285 11.52 4.38 3.60
N VAL A 286 12.79 4.65 3.89
CA VAL A 286 13.94 4.10 3.17
C VAL A 286 14.03 2.59 3.33
N SER A 287 13.50 2.01 4.42
CA SER A 287 13.50 0.56 4.65
C SER A 287 12.72 -0.24 3.59
N ILE A 288 11.81 0.42 2.86
CA ILE A 288 11.11 -0.19 1.72
C ILE A 288 12.06 -0.47 0.54
N PHE A 289 13.10 0.36 0.40
CA PHE A 289 14.01 0.37 -0.74
C PHE A 289 15.41 -0.13 -0.38
N ASN A 290 15.71 -0.24 0.90
CA ASN A 290 16.98 -0.73 1.41
C ASN A 290 16.72 -1.62 2.62
N ALA A 291 17.24 -2.85 2.59
CA ALA A 291 17.09 -3.81 3.68
C ALA A 291 18.17 -3.69 4.77
N ALA A 292 19.15 -2.80 4.59
CA ALA A 292 20.23 -2.51 5.54
C ALA A 292 19.84 -1.47 6.60
#